data_AF-A0A941MU96-F1
#
_entry.id   AF-A0A941MU96-F1
#
_cell.length_a   1.000
_cell.length_b   1.000
_cell.length_c   1.000
_cell.angle_alpha   90.00
_cell.angle_beta   90.00
_cell.angle_gamma   90.00
#
_symmetry.space_group_name_H-M   'P 1'
#
loop_
_entity.id
_entity.type
_entity.pdbx_description
1 polymer ?
#
loop_
_entity_poly.entity_id
_entity_poly.type
_entity_poly.pdbx_seq_one_letter_code
_entity_poly.pdbx_strand_id
1 'polypeptide(L)'
;MIETPRQFIERCGPIPADNLARFSYHTGASLRALENDELCPILFRDVGPEAMAAFLRGELRQLCGPLSPVTYLRTKDYCEPYVDHGQIGRLVFLRPLAVGPWHSGVPSIYVAPRHVSVDYESVAFLPAAIPFAEAAHRLSAAISVAELAEEFGGRVYREACRETLASLDALNREIAESEQLAVPLRRLYQSPRQSQRDQAREQMARLGLTESDLCTAWHHLPVARRAFIREVLGAVCQNNYGSTAKS
;
A
#
# COMPACT_ATOMS: atom_id res chain seq x y z
N MET A 1 -7.63 15.65 -12.53
CA MET A 1 -7.29 16.91 -13.19
C MET A 1 -5.86 17.30 -12.86
N ILE A 2 -5.03 17.59 -13.88
CA ILE A 2 -3.73 18.25 -13.70
C ILE A 2 -4.00 19.76 -13.72
N GLU A 3 -3.74 20.43 -12.60
CA GLU A 3 -3.96 21.87 -12.45
C GLU A 3 -2.92 22.47 -11.50
N THR A 4 -2.82 23.80 -11.47
CA THR A 4 -1.91 24.51 -10.57
C THR A 4 -2.59 24.87 -9.24
N PRO A 5 -1.82 25.09 -8.14
CA PRO A 5 -2.38 25.60 -6.90
C PRO A 5 -3.20 26.88 -7.05
N ARG A 6 -2.78 27.82 -7.92
CA ARG A 6 -3.56 29.03 -8.20
C ARG A 6 -4.96 28.70 -8.71
N GLN A 7 -5.05 27.86 -9.74
CA GLN A 7 -6.33 27.46 -10.35
C GLN A 7 -7.23 26.73 -9.34
N PHE A 8 -6.64 25.84 -8.53
CA PHE A 8 -7.38 25.13 -7.49
C PHE A 8 -7.93 26.10 -6.43
N ILE A 9 -7.11 27.06 -5.98
CA ILE A 9 -7.50 28.03 -4.95
C ILE A 9 -8.65 28.92 -5.42
N GLU A 10 -8.58 29.41 -6.65
CA GLU A 10 -9.64 30.22 -7.26
C GLU A 10 -10.98 29.47 -7.32
N ARG A 11 -10.96 28.16 -7.59
CA ARG A 11 -12.17 27.35 -7.74
C ARG A 11 -12.69 26.75 -6.43
N CYS A 12 -11.79 26.36 -5.52
CA CYS A 12 -12.10 25.47 -4.40
C CYS A 12 -11.77 26.07 -3.03
N GLY A 13 -11.07 27.20 -2.98
CA GLY A 13 -10.55 27.78 -1.75
C GLY A 13 -9.15 27.26 -1.37
N PRO A 14 -8.64 27.65 -0.19
CA PRO A 14 -7.24 27.39 0.19
C PRO A 14 -6.91 25.90 0.25
N ILE A 15 -5.69 25.56 -0.16
CA ILE A 15 -5.13 24.21 0.00
C ILE A 15 -4.80 23.97 1.47
N PRO A 16 -5.15 22.80 2.05
CA PRO A 16 -4.76 22.46 3.42
C PRO A 16 -3.23 22.57 3.59
N ALA A 17 -2.79 23.45 4.47
CA ALA A 17 -1.38 23.81 4.60
C ALA A 17 -0.87 23.52 6.01
N ASP A 18 -0.55 22.26 6.30
CA ASP A 18 0.41 21.96 7.35
C ASP A 18 1.82 22.28 6.82
N ASN A 19 2.61 22.99 7.62
CA ASN A 19 4.00 23.23 7.26
C ASN A 19 4.82 21.94 7.44
N LEU A 20 4.94 21.18 6.35
CA LEU A 20 5.67 19.91 6.35
C LEU A 20 7.18 20.09 6.36
N ALA A 21 7.73 21.31 6.24
CA ALA A 21 9.18 21.53 6.25
C ALA A 21 9.86 20.96 7.51
N ARG A 22 9.14 20.86 8.63
CA ARG A 22 9.63 20.27 9.88
C ARG A 22 9.93 18.76 9.78
N PHE A 23 9.34 18.06 8.82
CA PHE A 23 9.60 16.63 8.58
C PHE A 23 10.92 16.36 7.84
N SER A 24 11.58 17.40 7.31
CA SER A 24 12.93 17.28 6.74
C SER A 24 13.94 16.72 7.75
N TYR A 25 13.81 17.09 9.03
CA TYR A 25 14.67 16.60 10.10
C TYR A 25 14.59 15.07 10.30
N HIS A 26 13.41 14.48 10.08
CA HIS A 26 13.17 13.05 10.30
C HIS A 26 13.50 12.18 9.08
N THR A 27 13.50 12.78 7.88
CA THR A 27 13.58 12.04 6.61
C THR A 27 14.85 12.34 5.83
N GLY A 28 15.59 13.41 6.19
CA GLY A 28 16.70 13.94 5.39
C GLY A 28 16.26 14.59 4.08
N ALA A 29 14.95 14.63 3.80
CA ALA A 29 14.38 15.16 2.58
C ALA A 29 14.16 16.67 2.65
N SER A 30 14.56 17.41 1.62
CA SER A 30 14.25 18.84 1.47
C SER A 30 12.83 19.02 0.97
N LEU A 31 11.87 19.02 1.89
CA LEU A 31 10.44 19.17 1.56
C LEU A 31 10.12 20.61 1.15
N ARG A 32 9.37 20.77 0.05
CA ARG A 32 8.93 22.07 -0.49
C ARG A 32 7.47 22.00 -0.92
N ALA A 33 6.69 23.02 -0.61
CA ALA A 33 5.33 23.14 -1.15
C ALA A 33 5.35 23.29 -2.68
N LEU A 34 4.24 22.96 -3.35
CA LEU A 34 4.07 23.33 -4.76
C LEU A 34 3.99 24.85 -4.92
N GLU A 35 4.61 25.37 -5.98
CA GLU A 35 4.47 26.77 -6.36
C GLU A 35 3.11 27.06 -6.99
N ASN A 36 2.64 28.31 -6.91
CA ASN A 36 1.30 28.68 -7.37
C ASN A 36 1.02 28.37 -8.85
N ASP A 37 2.07 28.40 -9.68
CA ASP A 37 2.01 28.14 -11.13
C ASP A 37 2.55 26.75 -11.52
N GLU A 38 2.92 25.94 -10.54
CA GLU A 38 3.44 24.60 -10.76
C GLU A 38 2.29 23.61 -10.99
N LEU A 39 2.38 22.80 -12.05
CA LEU A 39 1.38 21.77 -12.33
C LEU A 39 1.49 20.63 -11.32
N CYS A 40 0.38 20.29 -10.67
CA CYS A 40 0.30 19.10 -9.84
C CYS A 40 0.00 17.87 -10.71
N PRO A 41 0.87 16.84 -10.76
CA PRO A 41 0.60 15.63 -11.53
C PRO A 41 -0.52 14.81 -10.91
N ILE A 42 -1.07 13.85 -11.66
CA ILE A 42 -1.87 12.78 -11.06
C ILE A 42 -1.00 12.02 -10.06
N LEU A 43 -1.53 11.82 -8.86
CA LEU A 43 -0.85 11.14 -7.77
C LEU A 43 -1.52 9.79 -7.48
N PHE A 44 -0.68 8.81 -7.17
CA PHE A 44 -1.06 7.45 -6.80
C PHE A 44 -0.59 7.14 -5.39
N ARG A 45 -1.28 6.21 -4.73
CA ARG A 45 -0.94 5.73 -3.39
C ARG A 45 -1.08 4.21 -3.34
N ASP A 46 0.01 3.58 -2.96
CA ASP A 46 0.00 2.18 -2.53
C ASP A 46 -0.51 2.08 -1.10
N VAL A 47 -1.39 1.12 -0.91
CA VAL A 47 -1.89 0.70 0.40
C VAL A 47 -1.82 -0.82 0.46
N GLY A 48 -1.64 -1.37 1.66
CA GLY A 48 -1.59 -2.83 1.83
C GLY A 48 -2.95 -3.48 1.53
N PRO A 49 -2.99 -4.82 1.36
CA PRO A 49 -4.21 -5.55 1.02
C PRO A 49 -5.41 -5.27 1.94
N GLU A 50 -5.18 -5.22 3.26
CA GLU A 50 -6.22 -4.91 4.25
C GLU A 50 -6.79 -3.50 4.06
N ALA A 51 -5.94 -2.50 3.89
CA ALA A 51 -6.33 -1.12 3.69
C ALA A 51 -7.04 -0.92 2.34
N MET A 52 -6.61 -1.62 1.28
CA MET A 52 -7.31 -1.61 -0.01
C MET A 52 -8.72 -2.20 0.12
N ALA A 53 -8.85 -3.33 0.81
CA ALA A 53 -10.15 -3.96 1.03
C ALA A 53 -11.09 -3.05 1.85
N ALA A 54 -10.56 -2.39 2.90
CA ALA A 54 -11.30 -1.39 3.66
C ALA A 54 -11.72 -0.19 2.80
N PHE A 55 -10.84 0.28 1.90
CA PHE A 55 -11.17 1.37 0.97
C PHE A 55 -12.30 0.99 0.02
N LEU A 56 -12.24 -0.20 -0.60
CA LEU A 56 -13.29 -0.68 -1.50
C LEU A 56 -14.65 -0.88 -0.81
N ARG A 57 -14.68 -1.03 0.52
CA ARG A 57 -15.90 -1.06 1.34
C ARG A 57 -16.38 0.32 1.80
N GLY A 58 -15.60 1.38 1.61
CA GLY A 58 -15.89 2.70 2.16
C GLY A 58 -15.57 2.83 3.66
N GLU A 59 -14.73 1.94 4.20
CA GLU A 59 -14.45 1.81 5.65
C GLU A 59 -13.06 2.34 6.04
N LEU A 60 -12.17 2.58 5.07
CA LEU A 60 -10.84 3.13 5.33
C LEU A 60 -10.95 4.56 5.90
N ARG A 61 -10.41 4.75 7.10
CA ARG A 61 -10.49 6.06 7.79
C ARG A 61 -9.36 7.01 7.40
N GLN A 62 -8.17 6.50 7.10
CA GLN A 62 -7.00 7.34 6.80
C GLN A 62 -6.09 6.67 5.76
N LEU A 63 -5.38 7.48 4.97
CA LEU A 63 -4.49 7.02 3.89
C LEU A 63 -3.05 6.75 4.34
N CYS A 64 -2.65 7.33 5.47
CA CYS A 64 -1.33 7.13 6.05
C CYS A 64 -1.34 5.94 7.04
N GLY A 65 -0.17 5.35 7.26
CA GLY A 65 -0.01 4.33 8.30
C GLY A 65 -0.34 4.90 9.70
N PRO A 66 -0.67 4.04 10.69
CA PRO A 66 -1.13 4.47 12.02
C PRO A 66 -0.21 5.46 12.73
N LEU A 67 1.11 5.34 12.53
CA LEU A 67 2.14 6.17 13.16
C LEU A 67 2.76 7.19 12.20
N SER A 68 2.34 7.22 10.93
CA SER A 68 2.91 8.14 9.95
C SER A 68 2.21 9.49 10.00
N PRO A 69 2.94 10.60 10.17
CA PRO A 69 2.37 11.94 10.13
C PRO A 69 2.08 12.43 8.70
N VAL A 70 2.52 11.68 7.69
CA VAL A 70 2.41 12.03 6.28
C VAL A 70 1.91 10.85 5.44
N THR A 71 1.25 11.18 4.33
CA THR A 71 0.87 10.26 3.27
C THR A 71 1.88 10.38 2.13
N TYR A 72 2.54 9.29 1.76
CA TYR A 72 3.43 9.26 0.59
C TYR A 72 2.62 9.03 -0.68
N LEU A 73 2.85 9.86 -1.68
CA LEU A 73 2.17 9.88 -2.96
C LEU A 73 3.21 9.73 -4.06
N ARG A 74 2.84 9.09 -5.17
CA ARG A 74 3.76 8.74 -6.25
C ARG A 74 3.22 9.22 -7.59
N THR A 75 4.11 9.63 -8.50
CA THR A 75 3.73 9.86 -9.90
C THR A 75 3.76 8.54 -10.66
N LYS A 76 3.27 8.57 -11.91
CA LYS A 76 3.38 7.43 -12.84
C LYS A 76 4.83 6.99 -13.12
N ASP A 77 5.81 7.85 -12.87
CA ASP A 77 7.22 7.62 -13.20
C ASP A 77 7.98 6.94 -12.04
N TYR A 78 7.32 6.74 -10.89
CA TYR A 78 7.92 6.01 -9.79
C TYR A 78 8.05 4.52 -10.13
N CYS A 79 9.27 4.00 -10.04
CA CYS A 79 9.55 2.58 -10.19
C CYS A 79 9.50 1.90 -8.81
N GLU A 80 8.61 0.92 -8.67
CA GLU A 80 8.56 0.12 -7.43
C GLU A 80 9.83 -0.70 -7.26
N PRO A 81 10.41 -0.74 -6.06
CA PRO A 81 11.52 -1.63 -5.76
C PRO A 81 11.06 -3.09 -5.52
N TYR A 82 9.77 -3.38 -5.66
CA TYR A 82 9.17 -4.69 -5.44
C TYR A 82 8.07 -5.00 -6.48
N VAL A 83 7.76 -6.28 -6.62
CA VAL A 83 6.65 -6.75 -7.45
C VAL A 83 5.47 -7.06 -6.53
N ASP A 84 4.32 -6.45 -6.81
CA ASP A 84 3.07 -6.85 -6.17
C ASP A 84 2.50 -8.09 -6.88
N HIS A 85 2.74 -9.26 -6.29
CA HIS A 85 2.17 -10.51 -6.78
C HIS A 85 0.70 -10.69 -6.38
N GLY A 86 0.18 -9.86 -5.49
CA GLY A 86 -1.24 -9.84 -5.13
C GLY A 86 -2.11 -9.13 -6.15
N GLN A 87 -1.52 -8.32 -7.03
CA GLN A 87 -2.22 -7.50 -8.03
C GLN A 87 -3.36 -6.69 -7.40
N ILE A 88 -3.08 -6.07 -6.25
CA ILE A 88 -4.11 -5.47 -5.39
C ILE A 88 -4.65 -4.13 -5.92
N GLY A 89 -4.07 -3.62 -7.00
CA GLY A 89 -4.37 -2.31 -7.55
C GLY A 89 -3.92 -1.20 -6.62
N ARG A 90 -4.36 0.03 -6.86
CA ARG A 90 -3.87 1.21 -6.13
C ARG A 90 -4.94 2.28 -5.97
N LEU A 91 -4.65 3.27 -5.15
CA LEU A 91 -5.48 4.46 -5.06
C LEU A 91 -4.94 5.54 -6.00
N VAL A 92 -5.85 6.26 -6.66
CA VAL A 92 -5.54 7.41 -7.50
C VAL A 92 -6.27 8.64 -6.97
N PHE A 93 -5.58 9.78 -6.91
CA PHE A 93 -6.13 11.05 -6.48
C PHE A 93 -6.57 11.83 -7.72
N LEU A 94 -7.87 11.98 -7.88
CA LEU A 94 -8.49 12.72 -8.99
C LEU A 94 -8.35 14.23 -8.80
N ARG A 95 -8.27 14.66 -7.54
CA ARG A 95 -8.01 16.03 -7.11
C ARG A 95 -6.81 16.08 -6.16
N PRO A 96 -5.58 15.83 -6.66
CA PRO A 96 -4.40 15.68 -5.80
C PRO A 96 -4.10 16.93 -4.96
N LEU A 97 -4.43 18.13 -5.44
CA LEU A 97 -4.26 19.37 -4.66
C LEU A 97 -5.17 19.45 -3.43
N ALA A 98 -6.29 18.71 -3.39
CA ALA A 98 -7.17 18.67 -2.22
C ALA A 98 -6.49 18.06 -0.99
N VAL A 99 -5.44 17.24 -1.19
CA VAL A 99 -4.66 16.67 -0.08
C VAL A 99 -3.42 17.49 0.30
N GLY A 100 -3.16 18.61 -0.35
CA GLY A 100 -2.02 19.49 -0.07
C GLY A 100 -0.66 18.82 -0.26
N PRO A 101 -0.31 18.39 -1.50
CA PRO A 101 0.95 17.69 -1.76
C PRO A 101 2.15 18.64 -1.74
N TRP A 102 3.25 18.14 -1.20
CA TRP A 102 4.58 18.75 -1.15
C TRP A 102 5.56 17.86 -1.90
N HIS A 103 6.57 18.48 -2.51
CA HIS A 103 7.72 17.76 -3.02
C HIS A 103 8.46 17.07 -1.89
N SER A 104 8.83 15.81 -2.13
CA SER A 104 9.69 15.06 -1.23
C SER A 104 11.19 15.31 -1.45
N GLY A 105 11.57 16.03 -2.51
CA GLY A 105 12.95 16.10 -2.99
C GLY A 105 13.36 14.94 -3.91
N VAL A 106 12.54 13.89 -4.01
CA VAL A 106 12.64 12.86 -5.05
C VAL A 106 11.60 13.17 -6.14
N PRO A 107 11.99 13.31 -7.43
CA PRO A 107 11.10 13.82 -8.49
C PRO A 107 9.75 13.12 -8.65
N SER A 108 9.70 11.81 -8.39
CA SER A 108 8.50 10.99 -8.56
C SER A 108 7.72 10.74 -7.26
N ILE A 109 8.10 11.39 -6.16
CA ILE A 109 7.49 11.20 -4.84
C ILE A 109 7.04 12.54 -4.26
N TYR A 110 5.80 12.56 -3.82
CA TYR A 110 5.17 13.66 -3.10
C TYR A 110 4.79 13.19 -1.70
N VAL A 111 4.61 14.15 -0.79
CA VAL A 111 4.09 13.89 0.56
C VAL A 111 2.94 14.84 0.85
N ALA A 112 1.92 14.36 1.54
CA ALA A 112 0.80 15.16 2.02
C ALA A 112 0.67 15.01 3.53
N PRO A 113 0.10 15.99 4.26
CA PRO A 113 -0.21 15.83 5.66
C PRO A 113 -1.12 14.62 5.90
N ARG A 114 -1.11 14.12 7.13
CA ARG A 114 -2.08 13.14 7.58
C ARG A 114 -3.48 13.74 7.51
N HIS A 115 -4.35 13.10 6.74
CA HIS A 115 -5.78 13.41 6.71
C HIS A 115 -6.52 12.57 7.76
N VAL A 116 -7.54 13.17 8.39
CA VAL A 116 -8.36 12.53 9.42
C VAL A 116 -9.44 11.62 8.81
N SER A 117 -9.81 11.88 7.55
CA SER A 117 -10.77 11.09 6.77
C SER A 117 -10.33 10.96 5.31
N VAL A 118 -10.76 9.89 4.65
CA VAL A 118 -10.63 9.73 3.19
C VAL A 118 -11.82 10.39 2.51
N ASP A 119 -11.56 11.25 1.52
CA ASP A 119 -12.60 11.75 0.62
C ASP A 119 -12.79 10.77 -0.54
N TYR A 120 -13.84 9.96 -0.44
CA TYR A 120 -14.16 8.92 -1.42
C TYR A 120 -14.69 9.47 -2.76
N GLU A 121 -14.99 10.77 -2.85
CA GLU A 121 -15.38 11.39 -4.13
C GLU A 121 -14.16 11.82 -4.95
N SER A 122 -13.02 12.07 -4.30
CA SER A 122 -11.80 12.54 -4.96
C SER A 122 -10.64 11.55 -4.96
N VAL A 123 -10.77 10.44 -4.23
CA VAL A 123 -9.85 9.30 -4.24
C VAL A 123 -10.58 8.09 -4.80
N ALA A 124 -9.99 7.44 -5.79
CA ALA A 124 -10.58 6.29 -6.47
C ALA A 124 -9.67 5.07 -6.45
N PHE A 125 -10.24 3.90 -6.70
CA PHE A 125 -9.49 2.67 -6.95
C PHE A 125 -9.07 2.59 -8.43
N LEU A 126 -7.81 2.21 -8.66
CA LEU A 126 -7.26 1.86 -9.97
C LEU A 126 -6.94 0.35 -9.99
N PRO A 127 -7.65 -0.45 -10.79
CA PRO A 127 -7.34 -1.87 -11.00
C PRO A 127 -5.89 -2.11 -11.44
N ALA A 128 -5.26 -3.19 -10.93
CA ALA A 128 -3.88 -3.55 -11.24
C ALA A 128 -3.62 -3.84 -12.73
N ALA A 129 -4.65 -4.24 -13.46
CA ALA A 129 -4.56 -4.51 -14.90
C ALA A 129 -4.33 -3.25 -15.74
N ILE A 130 -4.54 -2.05 -15.18
CA ILE A 130 -4.41 -0.78 -15.89
C ILE A 130 -3.01 -0.19 -15.63
N PRO A 131 -2.17 -0.03 -16.67
CA PRO A 131 -0.85 0.59 -16.51
C PRO A 131 -0.92 2.04 -16.07
N PHE A 132 0.07 2.47 -15.27
CA PHE A 132 0.16 3.83 -14.72
C PHE A 132 0.20 4.94 -15.74
N ALA A 133 1.03 4.77 -16.77
CA ALA A 133 1.16 5.77 -17.82
C ALA A 133 -0.16 5.99 -18.55
N GLU A 134 -0.93 4.91 -18.76
CA GLU A 134 -2.25 4.97 -19.35
C GLU A 134 -3.25 5.65 -18.40
N ALA A 135 -3.31 5.21 -17.14
CA ALA A 135 -4.21 5.80 -16.15
C ALA A 135 -3.97 7.30 -15.98
N ALA A 136 -2.70 7.73 -15.84
CA ALA A 136 -2.34 9.13 -15.71
C ALA A 136 -2.72 9.97 -16.93
N HIS A 137 -2.65 9.40 -18.13
CA HIS A 137 -3.06 10.08 -19.36
C HIS A 137 -4.59 10.25 -19.41
N ARG A 138 -5.33 9.16 -19.23
CA ARG A 138 -6.80 9.12 -19.34
C ARG A 138 -7.50 9.93 -18.25
N LEU A 139 -6.95 9.91 -17.02
CA LEU A 139 -7.52 10.60 -15.87
C LEU A 139 -7.02 12.04 -15.70
N SER A 140 -6.24 12.55 -16.66
CA SER A 140 -5.67 13.90 -16.60
C SER A 140 -6.72 15.01 -16.46
N ALA A 141 -7.96 14.78 -16.91
CA ALA A 141 -9.08 15.70 -16.76
C ALA A 141 -10.09 15.29 -15.67
N ALA A 142 -10.14 14.02 -15.28
CA ALA A 142 -11.16 13.49 -14.36
C ALA A 142 -11.07 14.12 -12.96
N ILE A 143 -12.21 14.52 -12.39
CA ILE A 143 -12.28 15.14 -11.06
C ILE A 143 -13.14 14.37 -10.06
N SER A 144 -13.83 13.32 -10.50
CA SER A 144 -14.77 12.53 -9.70
C SER A 144 -14.67 11.03 -9.98
N VAL A 145 -15.05 10.21 -8.99
CA VAL A 145 -15.11 8.74 -9.17
C VAL A 145 -16.09 8.34 -10.28
N ALA A 146 -17.17 9.11 -10.47
CA ALA A 146 -18.13 8.88 -11.54
C ALA A 146 -17.47 9.00 -12.93
N GLU A 147 -16.72 10.08 -13.17
CA GLU A 147 -15.96 10.27 -14.42
C GLU A 147 -14.91 9.19 -14.64
N LEU A 148 -14.19 8.78 -13.58
CA LEU A 148 -13.26 7.67 -13.67
C LEU A 148 -13.97 6.36 -14.04
N ALA A 149 -15.12 6.09 -13.43
CA ALA A 149 -15.89 4.90 -13.73
C ALA A 149 -16.34 4.91 -15.19
N GLU A 150 -16.86 6.03 -15.70
CA GLU A 150 -17.24 6.18 -17.12
C GLU A 150 -16.07 5.95 -18.06
N GLU A 151 -14.91 6.56 -17.79
CA GLU A 151 -13.68 6.38 -18.55
C GLU A 151 -13.31 4.89 -18.64
N PHE A 152 -13.45 4.13 -17.55
CA PHE A 152 -13.17 2.69 -17.52
C PHE A 152 -14.40 1.80 -17.78
N GLY A 153 -15.41 2.29 -18.51
CA GLY A 153 -16.52 1.47 -19.01
C GLY A 153 -17.60 1.14 -17.97
N GLY A 154 -17.68 1.92 -16.90
CA GLY A 154 -18.73 2.00 -15.88
C GLY A 154 -19.04 0.69 -15.18
N ARG A 155 -19.76 -0.20 -15.87
CA ARG A 155 -20.05 -1.56 -15.42
C ARG A 155 -18.77 -2.38 -15.28
N VAL A 156 -17.86 -2.31 -16.25
CA VAL A 156 -16.60 -3.06 -16.25
C VAL A 156 -15.75 -2.65 -15.05
N TYR A 157 -15.61 -1.34 -14.82
CA TYR A 157 -14.93 -0.81 -13.64
C TYR A 157 -15.52 -1.34 -12.32
N ARG A 158 -16.85 -1.26 -12.16
CA ARG A 158 -17.50 -1.75 -10.94
C ARG A 158 -17.35 -3.26 -10.73
N GLU A 159 -17.30 -4.03 -11.81
CA GLU A 159 -17.04 -5.46 -11.76
C GLU A 159 -15.60 -5.74 -11.31
N ALA A 160 -14.62 -5.04 -11.88
CA ALA A 160 -13.23 -5.11 -11.44
C ALA A 160 -13.08 -4.76 -9.93
N CYS A 161 -13.77 -3.72 -9.44
CA CYS A 161 -13.77 -3.40 -8.00
C CYS A 161 -14.26 -4.57 -7.13
N ARG A 162 -15.35 -5.24 -7.54
CA ARG A 162 -15.90 -6.39 -6.79
C ARG A 162 -14.98 -7.61 -6.84
N GLU A 163 -14.42 -7.91 -8.01
CA GLU A 163 -13.49 -9.03 -8.19
C GLU A 163 -12.20 -8.82 -7.40
N THR A 164 -11.66 -7.59 -7.42
CA THR A 164 -10.50 -7.24 -6.60
C THR A 164 -10.83 -7.35 -5.11
N LEU A 165 -11.99 -6.86 -4.66
CA LEU A 165 -12.39 -7.00 -3.25
C LEU A 165 -12.47 -8.48 -2.82
N ALA A 166 -13.09 -9.34 -3.63
CA ALA A 166 -13.16 -10.77 -3.33
C ALA A 166 -11.76 -11.43 -3.29
N SER A 167 -10.87 -11.05 -4.20
CA SER A 167 -9.48 -11.53 -4.23
C SER A 167 -8.67 -11.04 -3.02
N LEU A 168 -8.87 -9.78 -2.62
CA LEU A 168 -8.26 -9.20 -1.43
C LEU A 168 -8.72 -9.91 -0.15
N ASP A 169 -9.99 -10.30 -0.06
CA ASP A 169 -10.50 -11.04 1.08
C ASP A 169 -9.89 -12.43 1.20
N ALA A 170 -9.68 -13.11 0.07
CA ALA A 170 -8.95 -14.37 0.03
C ALA A 170 -7.48 -14.18 0.44
N LEU A 171 -6.80 -13.17 -0.12
CA LEU A 171 -5.41 -12.86 0.19
C LEU A 171 -5.20 -12.47 1.65
N ASN A 172 -6.09 -11.66 2.23
CA ASN A 172 -6.01 -11.26 3.64
C ASN A 172 -6.18 -12.47 4.58
N ARG A 173 -7.09 -13.41 4.25
CA ARG A 173 -7.19 -14.67 5.00
C ARG A 173 -5.92 -15.51 4.90
N GLU A 174 -5.38 -15.67 3.69
CA GLU A 174 -4.13 -16.41 3.45
C GLU A 174 -2.96 -15.80 4.24
N ILE A 175 -2.84 -14.47 4.24
CA ILE A 175 -1.82 -13.74 5.00
C ILE A 175 -2.05 -13.93 6.50
N ALA A 176 -3.27 -13.78 7.00
CA ALA A 176 -3.55 -13.94 8.43
C ALA A 176 -3.21 -15.36 8.93
N GLU A 177 -3.62 -16.39 8.18
CA GLU A 177 -3.31 -17.80 8.49
C GLU A 177 -1.82 -18.06 8.51
N SER A 178 -1.14 -17.66 7.44
CA SER A 178 0.29 -17.89 7.34
C SER A 178 1.00 -17.17 8.49
N GLU A 179 0.54 -15.98 8.93
CA GLU A 179 1.21 -15.14 9.92
C GLU A 179 1.16 -15.80 11.29
N GLN A 180 0.02 -16.42 11.61
CA GLN A 180 -0.13 -17.23 12.81
C GLN A 180 0.88 -18.39 12.82
N LEU A 181 1.14 -19.03 11.68
CA LEU A 181 2.13 -20.11 11.56
C LEU A 181 3.58 -19.60 11.65
N ALA A 182 3.87 -18.41 11.13
CA ALA A 182 5.21 -17.83 11.11
C ALA A 182 5.66 -17.23 12.44
N VAL A 183 4.72 -16.72 13.25
CA VAL A 183 5.00 -16.02 14.53
C VAL A 183 5.95 -16.79 15.46
N PRO A 184 5.77 -18.10 15.74
CA PRO A 184 6.67 -18.83 16.63
C PRO A 184 8.12 -18.82 16.14
N LEU A 185 8.34 -19.11 14.85
CA LEU A 185 9.67 -19.15 14.25
C LEU A 185 10.30 -17.74 14.19
N ARG A 186 9.50 -16.73 13.83
CA ARG A 186 9.95 -15.33 13.81
C ARG A 186 10.37 -14.84 15.21
N ARG A 187 9.65 -15.23 16.26
CA ARG A 187 10.02 -14.92 17.67
C ARG A 187 11.35 -15.55 18.08
N LEU A 188 11.61 -16.79 17.68
CA LEU A 188 12.91 -17.43 17.95
C LEU A 188 14.03 -16.74 17.19
N TYR A 189 13.81 -16.43 15.90
CA TYR A 189 14.76 -15.75 15.03
C TYR A 189 15.14 -14.35 15.53
N GLN A 190 14.18 -13.62 16.11
CA GLN A 190 14.36 -12.26 16.64
C GLN A 190 14.72 -12.23 18.14
N SER A 191 14.95 -13.39 18.77
CA SER A 191 15.24 -13.46 20.21
C SER A 191 16.54 -12.75 20.58
N PRO A 192 16.64 -12.10 21.75
CA PRO A 192 17.92 -11.60 22.26
C PRO A 192 18.91 -12.73 22.59
N ARG A 193 18.45 -13.98 22.80
CA ARG A 193 19.30 -15.13 23.14
C ARG A 193 19.89 -15.78 21.88
N GLN A 194 21.21 -15.86 21.81
CA GLN A 194 21.91 -16.41 20.64
C GLN A 194 21.52 -17.85 20.33
N SER A 195 21.44 -18.72 21.33
CA SER A 195 21.06 -20.12 21.15
C SER A 195 19.69 -20.30 20.48
N GLN A 196 18.72 -19.44 20.79
CA GLN A 196 17.39 -19.48 20.17
C GLN A 196 17.41 -19.01 18.72
N ARG A 197 18.23 -17.99 18.42
CA ARG A 197 18.42 -17.54 17.02
C ARG A 197 19.10 -18.61 16.18
N ASP A 198 20.11 -19.28 16.73
CA ASP A 198 20.84 -20.32 16.02
C ASP A 198 19.94 -21.54 15.77
N GLN A 199 19.12 -21.92 16.76
CA GLN A 199 18.06 -22.92 16.58
C GLN A 199 17.07 -22.51 15.48
N ALA A 200 16.61 -21.26 15.46
CA ALA A 200 15.69 -20.77 14.43
C ALA A 200 16.32 -20.83 13.04
N ARG A 201 17.58 -20.42 12.89
CA ARG A 201 18.32 -20.48 11.61
C ARG A 201 18.49 -21.91 11.13
N GLU A 202 18.84 -22.83 12.02
CA GLU A 202 18.96 -24.24 11.69
C GLU A 202 17.60 -24.81 11.25
N GLN A 203 16.55 -24.48 11.97
CA GLN A 203 15.20 -24.89 11.61
C GLN A 203 14.77 -24.32 10.25
N MET A 204 14.99 -23.03 10.01
CA MET A 204 14.74 -22.39 8.71
C MET A 204 15.50 -23.08 7.59
N ALA A 205 16.79 -23.37 7.78
CA ALA A 205 17.63 -24.05 6.79
C ALA A 205 17.09 -25.45 6.46
N ARG A 206 16.71 -26.24 7.47
CA ARG A 206 16.10 -27.58 7.27
C ARG A 206 14.79 -27.51 6.49
N LEU A 207 14.05 -26.42 6.66
CA LEU A 207 12.74 -26.17 6.04
C LEU A 207 12.85 -25.47 4.68
N GLY A 208 14.06 -25.10 4.22
CA GLY A 208 14.26 -24.34 2.98
C GLY A 208 13.71 -22.90 3.05
N LEU A 209 13.56 -22.35 4.25
CA LEU A 209 13.13 -20.98 4.51
C LEU A 209 14.33 -20.03 4.61
N THR A 210 14.13 -18.81 4.16
CA THR A 210 15.07 -17.69 4.24
C THR A 210 14.51 -16.61 5.17
N GLU A 211 15.35 -15.64 5.55
CA GLU A 211 14.88 -14.48 6.32
C GLU A 211 13.80 -13.68 5.57
N SER A 212 13.93 -13.54 4.25
CA SER A 212 12.95 -12.83 3.42
C SER A 212 11.56 -13.46 3.52
N ASP A 213 11.47 -14.79 3.62
CA ASP A 213 10.18 -15.48 3.75
C ASP A 213 9.44 -15.13 5.04
N LEU A 214 10.17 -14.78 6.11
CA LEU A 214 9.60 -14.40 7.40
C LEU A 214 9.40 -12.89 7.55
N CYS A 215 10.18 -12.07 6.85
CA CYS A 215 10.26 -10.63 7.10
C CYS A 215 9.70 -9.76 5.98
N THR A 216 9.57 -10.27 4.75
CA THR A 216 8.98 -9.54 3.63
C THR A 216 7.45 -9.50 3.76
N ALA A 217 6.82 -8.40 3.35
CA ALA A 217 5.36 -8.36 3.24
C ALA A 217 4.88 -9.40 2.23
N TRP A 218 4.01 -10.33 2.63
CA TRP A 218 3.81 -11.55 1.85
C TRP A 218 3.15 -11.38 0.50
N HIS A 219 2.34 -10.34 0.30
CA HIS A 219 1.82 -10.03 -1.03
C HIS A 219 2.92 -9.66 -2.05
N HIS A 220 4.15 -9.38 -1.61
CA HIS A 220 5.33 -9.24 -2.46
C HIS A 220 6.05 -10.56 -2.76
N LEU A 221 5.60 -11.68 -2.18
CA LEU A 221 6.13 -13.01 -2.49
C LEU A 221 5.30 -13.66 -3.60
N PRO A 222 5.92 -14.37 -4.56
CA PRO A 222 5.19 -15.15 -5.55
C PRO A 222 4.22 -16.15 -4.93
N VAL A 223 3.10 -16.42 -5.60
CA VAL A 223 2.05 -17.35 -5.13
C VAL A 223 2.63 -18.71 -4.74
N ALA A 224 3.48 -19.29 -5.59
CA ALA A 224 4.13 -20.56 -5.33
C ALA A 224 5.02 -20.52 -4.07
N ARG A 225 5.70 -19.38 -3.82
CA ARG A 225 6.54 -19.23 -2.63
C ARG A 225 5.71 -19.11 -1.36
N ARG A 226 4.60 -18.37 -1.39
CA ARG A 226 3.65 -18.30 -0.26
C ARG A 226 3.04 -19.67 0.06
N ALA A 227 2.63 -20.41 -0.96
CA ALA A 227 2.09 -21.76 -0.79
C ALA A 227 3.10 -22.70 -0.12
N PHE A 228 4.35 -22.69 -0.58
CA PHE A 228 5.45 -23.43 0.03
C PHE A 228 5.67 -23.05 1.50
N ILE A 229 5.77 -21.75 1.80
CA ILE A 229 5.98 -21.27 3.17
C ILE A 229 4.86 -21.75 4.10
N ARG A 230 3.60 -21.62 3.67
CA ARG A 230 2.44 -22.03 4.45
C ARG A 230 2.43 -23.53 4.73
N GLU A 231 2.71 -24.35 3.72
CA GLU A 231 2.79 -25.82 3.86
C GLU A 231 3.85 -26.22 4.88
N VAL A 232 5.05 -25.68 4.72
CA VAL A 232 6.21 -25.99 5.56
C VAL A 232 6.00 -25.54 7.01
N LEU A 233 5.47 -24.33 7.24
CA LEU A 233 5.17 -23.86 8.58
C LEU A 233 3.99 -24.63 9.21
N GLY A 234 3.00 -25.03 8.41
CA GLY A 234 1.88 -25.86 8.85
C GLY A 234 2.33 -27.22 9.40
N ALA A 235 3.23 -27.90 8.70
CA ALA A 235 3.79 -29.19 9.14
C ALA A 235 4.55 -29.08 10.47
N VAL A 236 5.28 -27.99 10.69
CA VAL A 236 6.00 -27.72 11.95
C VAL A 236 5.03 -27.51 13.11
N CYS A 237 3.97 -26.72 12.92
CA CYS A 237 2.98 -26.49 13.97
C CYS A 237 2.27 -27.79 14.37
N GLN A 238 1.88 -28.63 13.41
CA GLN A 238 1.22 -29.91 13.70
C GLN A 238 2.11 -30.90 14.48
N ASN A 239 3.40 -30.98 14.14
CA ASN A 239 4.34 -31.86 14.85
C ASN A 239 4.59 -31.42 16.32
N ASN A 240 4.55 -30.11 16.59
CA ASN A 240 4.72 -29.58 17.95
C ASN A 240 3.48 -29.80 18.84
N TYR A 241 2.27 -29.78 18.27
CA TYR A 241 1.03 -30.07 19.02
C TYR A 241 0.74 -31.58 19.14
N GLY A 242 1.26 -32.41 18.24
CA GLY A 242 1.14 -33.88 18.33
C GLY A 242 2.04 -34.52 19.41
N SER A 243 3.10 -33.83 19.84
CA SER A 243 4.06 -34.35 20.83
C SER A 243 3.65 -34.12 22.29
N THR A 244 2.68 -33.24 22.57
CA THR A 244 2.23 -32.95 23.94
C THR A 244 1.05 -33.82 24.40
N ALA A 245 0.43 -34.58 23.50
CA ALA A 245 -0.67 -35.50 23.80
C ALA A 245 -0.23 -36.92 24.23
N LYS A 246 1.08 -37.16 24.38
CA LYS A 246 1.66 -38.40 24.90
C LYS A 246 2.66 -38.09 26.02
N SER A 247 2.16 -37.55 27.13
CA SER A 247 2.88 -37.51 28.40
C SER A 247 1.90 -37.75 29.54
#